data_AF-A0A194ANZ1-F1
#
_entry.id   AF-A0A194ANZ1-F1
#
_cell.length_a   1.000
_cell.length_b   1.000
_cell.length_c   1.000
_cell.angle_alpha   90.00
_cell.angle_beta   90.00
_cell.angle_gamma   90.00
#
_symmetry.space_group_name_H-M   'P 1'
#
loop_
_entity.id
_entity.type
_entity.pdbx_description
1 polymer ?
#
loop_
_entity_poly.entity_id
_entity_poly.type
_entity_poly.pdbx_seq_one_letter_code
_entity_poly.pdbx_strand_id
1 'polypeptide(L)'
;MPMFEACSWNGECFPLNSVIKDGCNDLTCVKNSSLILEVTTRRCEGAYGICHDIGDSGFRYTIDGIQYPDCECVEESQNAKIKCKGYP
;
A
#
# COMPACT_ATOMS: atom_id res chain seq x y z
N MET A 1 -20.48 7.92 28.68
CA MET A 1 -20.45 7.64 27.23
C MET A 1 -19.13 6.93 26.95
N PRO A 2 -19.11 5.75 26.32
CA PRO A 2 -17.84 5.10 25.97
C PRO A 2 -17.11 5.96 24.93
N MET A 3 -15.84 6.29 25.22
CA MET A 3 -14.96 6.97 24.29
C MET A 3 -14.47 5.91 23.31
N PHE A 4 -15.05 5.86 22.11
CA PHE A 4 -14.55 4.98 21.07
C PHE A 4 -13.22 5.52 20.57
N GLU A 5 -12.18 4.71 20.73
CA GLU A 5 -10.86 5.02 20.20
C GLU A 5 -10.93 4.86 18.68
N ALA A 6 -10.75 5.96 17.96
CA ALA A 6 -10.86 6.00 16.51
C ALA A 6 -9.78 6.91 15.89
N CYS A 7 -9.27 6.51 14.73
CA CYS A 7 -8.39 7.32 13.91
C CYS A 7 -9.21 8.20 12.97
N SER A 8 -8.78 9.44 12.75
CA SER A 8 -9.37 10.31 11.75
C SER A 8 -8.58 10.21 10.44
N TRP A 9 -9.26 9.87 9.34
CA TRP A 9 -8.67 9.76 8.00
C TRP A 9 -9.65 10.32 6.97
N ASN A 10 -9.19 11.21 6.07
CA ASN A 10 -10.03 11.83 5.03
C ASN A 10 -11.37 12.43 5.54
N GLY A 11 -11.40 12.90 6.79
CA GLY A 11 -12.60 13.47 7.40
C GLY A 11 -13.58 12.44 7.97
N GLU A 12 -13.25 11.15 7.92
CA GLU A 12 -14.01 10.06 8.51
C GLU A 12 -13.29 9.49 9.75
N CYS A 13 -14.07 8.93 10.67
CA CYS A 13 -13.55 8.29 11.89
C CYS A 13 -13.62 6.77 11.76
N PHE A 14 -12.48 6.13 11.93
CA PHE A 14 -12.30 4.69 11.78
C PHE A 14 -11.96 4.07 13.14
N PRO A 15 -12.68 3.02 13.59
CA PRO A 15 -12.50 2.45 14.93
C PRO A 15 -11.13 1.78 15.07
N LEU A 16 -10.64 1.68 16.31
CA LEU A 16 -9.39 0.95 16.60
C LEU A 16 -9.41 -0.46 15.99
N ASN A 17 -8.30 -0.85 15.38
CA ASN A 17 -8.08 -2.08 14.62
C ASN A 17 -8.87 -2.19 13.30
N SER A 18 -9.56 -1.15 12.85
CA SER A 18 -10.15 -1.16 11.51
C SER A 18 -9.07 -1.04 10.44
N VAL A 19 -9.25 -1.77 9.35
CA VAL A 19 -8.43 -1.68 8.15
C VAL A 19 -9.10 -0.74 7.15
N ILE A 20 -8.33 0.22 6.66
CA ILE A 20 -8.71 1.25 5.69
C ILE A 20 -7.89 0.99 4.43
N LYS A 21 -8.56 0.91 3.28
CA LYS A 21 -7.89 0.79 1.99
C LYS A 21 -7.53 2.17 1.47
N ASP A 22 -6.24 2.42 1.27
CA ASP A 22 -5.71 3.65 0.67
C ASP A 22 -4.94 3.27 -0.61
N GLY A 23 -5.67 3.27 -1.73
CA GLY A 23 -5.18 2.73 -2.99
C GLY A 23 -4.85 1.23 -2.84
N CYS A 24 -3.59 0.88 -3.09
CA CYS A 24 -3.10 -0.49 -2.93
C CYS A 24 -2.62 -0.80 -1.50
N ASN A 25 -2.54 0.20 -0.62
CA ASN A 25 -2.08 -0.01 0.75
C ASN A 25 -3.26 -0.26 1.69
N ASP A 26 -3.02 -1.07 2.70
CA ASP A 26 -3.95 -1.26 3.81
C ASP A 26 -3.38 -0.53 5.03
N LEU A 27 -4.11 0.47 5.53
CA LEU A 27 -3.81 1.23 6.74
C LEU A 27 -4.66 0.66 7.89
N THR A 28 -4.04 0.32 9.01
CA THR A 28 -4.77 -0.10 10.21
C THR A 28 -4.72 1.00 11.26
N CYS A 29 -5.87 1.33 11.83
CA CYS A 29 -5.91 2.21 13.00
C CYS A 29 -5.37 1.46 14.22
N VAL A 30 -4.24 1.91 14.74
CA VAL A 30 -3.58 1.31 15.91
C VAL A 30 -3.36 2.35 16.99
N LYS A 31 -3.20 1.89 18.23
CA LYS A 31 -2.91 2.75 19.38
C LYS A 31 -1.48 2.53 19.84
N ASN A 32 -0.58 3.41 19.41
CA ASN A 32 0.83 3.40 19.83
C ASN A 32 1.16 4.71 20.56
N SER A 33 0.83 4.78 21.85
CA SER A 33 0.80 6.00 22.68
C SER A 33 -0.23 7.07 22.27
N SER A 34 -0.64 7.08 21.01
CA SER A 34 -1.77 7.84 20.46
C SER A 34 -2.41 7.04 19.32
N LEU A 35 -3.62 7.42 18.90
CA LEU A 35 -4.30 6.79 17.78
C LEU A 35 -3.65 7.25 16.48
N ILE A 36 -3.05 6.31 15.76
CA ILE A 36 -2.35 6.56 14.49
C ILE A 36 -2.78 5.53 13.46
N LEU A 37 -2.69 5.92 12.18
CA LEU A 37 -2.82 4.98 11.08
C LEU A 37 -1.45 4.41 10.75
N GLU A 38 -1.31 3.11 10.90
CA GLU A 38 -0.10 2.38 10.55
C GLU A 38 -0.32 1.64 9.24
N VAL A 39 0.64 1.75 8.32
CA VAL A 39 0.60 1.00 7.06
C VAL A 39 0.88 -0.47 7.37
N THR A 40 -0.15 -1.30 7.34
CA THR A 40 -0.05 -2.73 7.64
C THR A 40 0.19 -3.59 6.42
N THR A 41 -0.20 -3.13 5.23
CA THR A 41 0.09 -3.82 3.98
C THR A 41 0.54 -2.82 2.94
N ARG A 42 1.73 -3.06 2.41
CA ARG A 42 2.30 -2.29 1.31
C ARG A 42 2.21 -3.13 0.05
N ARG A 43 1.60 -2.58 -0.98
CA ARG A 43 1.50 -3.23 -2.28
C ARG A 43 1.95 -2.26 -3.35
N CYS A 44 2.51 -2.79 -4.42
CA CYS A 44 2.79 -1.98 -5.59
C CYS A 44 1.52 -1.74 -6.37
N GLU A 45 1.28 -0.49 -6.76
CA GLU A 45 0.25 -0.17 -7.73
C GLU A 45 0.80 -0.43 -9.14
N GLY A 46 0.32 -1.52 -9.71
CA GLY A 46 0.57 -1.97 -11.08
C GLY A 46 -0.24 -1.18 -12.12
N ALA A 47 -0.07 -1.56 -13.38
CA ALA A 47 -0.78 -0.91 -14.47
C ALA A 47 -2.29 -1.07 -14.29
N TYR A 48 -3.05 -0.02 -14.60
CA TYR A 48 -4.51 0.00 -14.48
C TYR A 48 -5.05 -0.16 -13.03
N GLY A 49 -4.24 0.18 -12.01
CA GLY A 49 -4.65 0.12 -10.60
C GLY A 49 -4.65 -1.30 -10.02
N ILE A 50 -3.94 -2.24 -10.65
CA ILE A 50 -3.80 -3.61 -10.14
C ILE A 50 -2.81 -3.61 -8.97
N CYS A 51 -3.24 -4.05 -7.79
CA CYS A 51 -2.36 -4.14 -6.64
C CYS A 51 -1.58 -5.45 -6.63
N HIS A 52 -0.27 -5.36 -6.55
CA HIS A 52 0.66 -6.48 -6.45
C HIS A 52 1.25 -6.57 -5.04
N ASP A 53 1.22 -7.76 -4.45
CA ASP A 53 1.84 -8.00 -3.15
C ASP A 53 3.38 -7.93 -3.25
N ILE A 54 4.06 -7.64 -2.13
CA ILE A 54 5.52 -7.69 -2.08
C ILE A 54 5.99 -9.12 -2.41
N GLY A 55 6.92 -9.24 -3.35
CA GLY A 55 7.45 -10.50 -3.87
C GLY A 55 6.71 -11.03 -5.09
N ASP A 56 5.58 -10.42 -5.48
CA ASP A 56 4.89 -10.76 -6.71
C ASP A 56 5.78 -10.38 -7.91
N SER A 57 5.93 -11.29 -8.87
CA SER A 57 6.88 -11.15 -9.98
C SER A 57 6.38 -11.78 -11.28
N GLY A 58 6.94 -11.35 -12.41
CA GLY A 58 6.55 -11.83 -13.74
C GLY A 58 5.29 -11.15 -14.30
N PHE A 59 4.88 -10.02 -13.73
CA PHE A 59 3.79 -9.20 -14.26
C PHE A 59 4.32 -8.12 -15.20
N ARG A 60 3.41 -7.58 -16.03
CA ARG A 60 3.73 -6.52 -16.98
C ARG A 60 3.44 -5.16 -16.37
N TYR A 61 4.34 -4.20 -16.52
CA TYR A 61 4.15 -2.83 -16.05
C TYR A 61 4.61 -1.83 -17.10
N THR A 62 3.97 -0.66 -17.14
CA THR A 62 4.29 0.39 -18.11
C THR A 62 4.97 1.55 -17.39
N ILE A 63 6.23 1.82 -17.74
CA ILE A 63 7.03 2.94 -17.21
C ILE A 63 7.30 3.87 -18.38
N ASP A 64 6.91 5.14 -18.27
CA ASP A 64 7.09 6.16 -19.33
C ASP A 64 6.60 5.72 -20.73
N GLY A 65 5.50 4.97 -20.77
CA GLY A 65 4.91 4.45 -22.01
C GLY A 65 5.58 3.19 -22.57
N ILE A 66 6.65 2.71 -21.95
CA ILE A 66 7.34 1.47 -22.32
C ILE A 66 6.78 0.32 -21.47
N GLN A 67 6.29 -0.73 -22.13
CA GLN A 67 5.78 -1.93 -21.46
C GLN A 67 6.93 -2.90 -21.15
N TYR A 68 7.15 -3.15 -19.87
CA TYR A 68 8.10 -4.13 -19.37
C TYR A 68 7.35 -5.43 -19.06
N PRO A 69 7.73 -6.57 -19.66
CA PRO A 69 7.01 -7.83 -19.48
C PRO A 69 7.37 -8.60 -18.21
N ASP A 70 8.48 -8.23 -17.55
CA ASP A 70 9.03 -8.93 -16.39
C ASP A 70 9.35 -7.92 -15.28
N CYS A 71 8.36 -7.68 -14.42
CA CYS A 71 8.46 -6.80 -13.27
C CYS A 71 8.18 -7.55 -11.97
N GLU A 72 8.74 -7.02 -10.89
CA GLU A 72 8.63 -7.53 -9.53
C GLU A 72 8.27 -6.38 -8.59
N CYS A 73 7.37 -6.65 -7.64
CA CYS A 73 7.08 -5.73 -6.56
C CYS A 73 8.02 -6.01 -5.39
N VAL A 74 8.91 -5.08 -5.10
CA VAL A 74 9.90 -5.20 -4.01
C VAL A 74 9.62 -4.19 -2.92
N GLU A 75 9.91 -4.55 -1.67
CA GLU A 75 9.95 -3.58 -0.58
C GLU A 75 11.34 -2.92 -0.52
N GLU A 76 11.40 -1.60 -0.65
CA GLU A 76 12.62 -0.81 -0.58
C GLU A 76 12.42 0.38 0.37
N SER A 77 13.24 0.49 1.42
CA SER A 77 13.21 1.62 2.36
C SER A 77 11.81 1.95 2.88
N GLN A 78 11.09 0.94 3.37
CA GLN A 78 9.72 1.05 3.89
C GLN A 78 8.64 1.46 2.88
N ASN A 79 8.91 1.29 1.57
CA ASN A 79 7.93 1.55 0.51
C ASN A 79 7.91 0.40 -0.49
N ALA A 80 6.74 0.10 -1.04
CA ALA A 80 6.61 -0.83 -2.16
C ALA A 80 7.05 -0.14 -3.46
N LYS A 81 7.96 -0.75 -4.21
CA LYS A 81 8.43 -0.26 -5.51
C LYS A 81 8.40 -1.36 -6.56
N ILE A 82 8.04 -1.00 -7.78
CA ILE A 82 8.10 -1.90 -8.93
C ILE A 82 9.51 -1.84 -9.53
N LYS A 83 10.16 -3.00 -9.64
CA LYS A 83 11.42 -3.17 -10.37
C LYS A 83 11.17 -4.03 -11.59
N CYS A 84 11.47 -3.50 -12.77
CA CYS A 84 11.34 -4.21 -14.04
C CYS A 84 12.71 -4.57 -14.61
N LYS A 85 12.86 -5.79 -15.11
CA LYS A 85 14.10 -6.21 -15.78
C LYS A 85 14.25 -5.47 -17.11
N GLY A 86 15.43 -4.91 -17.34
CA GLY A 86 15.73 -4.12 -18.55
C GLY A 86 15.36 -2.64 -18.46
N TYR A 87 14.87 -2.18 -17.30
CA TYR A 87 14.84 -0.75 -16.98
C TYR A 87 16.18 -0.35 -16.34
N PRO A 88 16.93 0.63 -16.89
CA PRO A 88 18.24 1.05 -16.40
C PRO A 88 18.17 1.78 -15.05
#